data_AF-A0A9R1B1I3-F1
#
_entry.id   AF-A0A9R1B1I3-F1
#
_cell.length_a   1.000
_cell.length_b   1.000
_cell.length_c   1.000
_cell.angle_alpha   90.00
_cell.angle_beta   90.00
_cell.angle_gamma   90.00
#
_symmetry.space_group_name_H-M   'P 1'
#
loop_
_entity.id
_entity.type
_entity.pdbx_description
1 polymer ?
#
loop_
_entity_poly.entity_id
_entity_poly.type
_entity_poly.pdbx_seq_one_letter_code
_entity_poly.pdbx_strand_id
1 'polypeptide(L)'
;MGTGSSILGADADWGETSLGDMPESCVAAVLLNLDPPEICQVACLNRAFRGAASADCVWAGKLPANYRYLAALAAAADDEGDGDGDGNVKPCSPISTKKGIYARLCRPTPFDGGTKEFWIEKNKGGLCMSISSKAMAITGIDDRRYWSHLVTEESSQPYTGFRVISFRDCDL
;
A
#
# COMPACT_ATOMS: atom_id res chain seq x y z
N MET A 1 -12.09 75.58 -19.22
CA MET A 1 -12.65 74.62 -18.26
C MET A 1 -12.19 73.25 -18.68
N GLY A 2 -11.21 72.69 -17.97
CA GLY A 2 -10.67 71.37 -18.24
C GLY A 2 -11.02 70.46 -17.07
N THR A 3 -11.48 69.26 -17.39
CA THR A 3 -11.47 68.02 -16.61
C THR A 3 -11.90 66.97 -17.64
N GLY A 4 -11.06 66.08 -18.15
CA GLY A 4 -10.04 65.31 -17.45
C GLY A 4 -10.51 63.86 -17.57
N SER A 5 -9.95 63.17 -18.55
CA SER A 5 -10.25 61.76 -18.85
C SER A 5 -9.68 60.84 -17.77
N SER A 6 -10.40 59.74 -17.52
CA SER A 6 -9.94 58.45 -17.00
C SER A 6 -9.28 58.38 -15.62
N ILE A 7 -9.87 57.60 -14.71
CA ILE A 7 -9.10 56.65 -13.91
C ILE A 7 -9.80 55.29 -13.91
N LEU A 8 -9.13 54.33 -14.52
CA LEU A 8 -9.35 52.89 -14.38
C LEU A 8 -8.77 52.46 -13.02
N GLY A 9 -9.36 51.42 -12.44
CA GLY A 9 -8.75 50.63 -11.37
C GLY A 9 -9.34 50.94 -9.99
N ALA A 10 -9.75 49.97 -9.18
CA ALA A 10 -9.51 48.54 -9.25
C ALA A 10 -10.71 47.84 -8.61
N ASP A 11 -11.48 47.13 -9.43
CA ASP A 11 -12.07 45.91 -8.93
C ASP A 11 -10.89 45.04 -8.55
N ALA A 12 -10.68 44.83 -7.25
CA ALA A 12 -9.81 43.78 -6.78
C ALA A 12 -10.51 42.47 -7.19
N ASP A 13 -10.32 42.09 -8.45
CA ASP A 13 -10.43 40.74 -8.93
C ASP A 13 -9.38 39.98 -8.12
N TRP A 14 -9.78 39.51 -6.95
CA TRP A 14 -9.13 38.40 -6.28
C TRP A 14 -9.35 37.23 -7.22
N GLY A 15 -8.55 37.17 -8.30
CA GLY A 15 -8.64 36.13 -9.29
C GLY A 15 -8.74 34.82 -8.55
N GLU A 16 -9.84 34.10 -8.76
CA GLU A 16 -10.23 32.95 -7.96
C GLU A 16 -9.08 31.94 -7.95
N THR A 17 -8.27 31.96 -6.90
CA THR A 17 -7.19 30.98 -6.74
C THR A 17 -7.85 29.66 -6.40
N SER A 18 -7.92 28.78 -7.39
CA SER A 18 -8.47 27.45 -7.20
C SER A 18 -7.44 26.57 -6.49
N LEU A 19 -7.90 25.46 -5.89
CA LEU A 19 -7.00 24.46 -5.32
C LEU A 19 -6.02 23.87 -6.35
N GLY A 20 -6.25 24.12 -7.65
CA GLY A 20 -5.43 23.63 -8.77
C GLY A 20 -4.23 24.50 -9.09
N ASP A 21 -4.20 25.72 -8.56
CA ASP A 21 -3.13 26.70 -8.78
C ASP A 21 -2.01 26.59 -7.73
N MET A 22 -2.15 25.66 -6.77
CA MET A 22 -1.14 25.40 -5.74
C MET A 22 0.08 24.68 -6.36
N PRO A 23 1.32 25.11 -6.05
CA PRO A 23 2.51 24.43 -6.51
C PRO A 23 2.59 23.00 -5.95
N GLU A 24 3.06 22.08 -6.78
CA GLU A 24 3.15 20.64 -6.46
C GLU A 24 3.96 20.38 -5.18
N SER A 25 4.98 21.20 -4.91
CA SER A 25 5.82 21.10 -3.70
C SER A 25 5.03 21.34 -2.41
N CYS A 26 4.10 22.30 -2.40
CA CYS A 26 3.22 22.56 -1.25
C CYS A 26 2.24 21.41 -1.05
N VAL A 27 1.66 20.89 -2.13
CA VAL A 27 0.75 19.74 -2.07
C VAL A 27 1.48 18.50 -1.58
N ALA A 28 2.69 18.23 -2.09
CA ALA A 28 3.50 17.10 -1.65
C ALA A 28 3.81 17.14 -0.15
N ALA A 29 4.07 18.32 0.42
CA ALA A 29 4.27 18.49 1.86
C ALA A 29 3.03 18.10 2.68
N VAL A 30 1.82 18.40 2.19
CA VAL A 30 0.57 17.95 2.81
C VAL A 30 0.44 16.42 2.68
N LEU A 31 0.66 15.87 1.48
CA LEU A 31 0.53 14.43 1.22
C LEU A 31 1.47 13.57 2.07
N LEU A 32 2.66 14.07 2.43
CA LEU A 32 3.58 13.36 3.32
C LEU A 32 2.98 13.07 4.70
N ASN A 33 2.05 13.91 5.17
CA ASN A 33 1.37 13.75 6.45
C ASN A 33 0.11 12.87 6.39
N LEU A 34 -0.35 12.50 5.18
CA LEU A 34 -1.55 11.68 4.99
C LEU A 34 -1.23 10.20 4.92
N ASP A 35 -2.20 9.36 5.26
CA ASP A 35 -2.06 7.93 5.07
C ASP A 35 -2.18 7.56 3.58
N PRO A 36 -1.51 6.50 3.10
CA PRO A 36 -1.58 6.05 1.71
C PRO A 36 -2.98 5.96 1.07
N PRO A 37 -4.03 5.45 1.75
CA PRO A 37 -5.40 5.50 1.21
C PRO A 37 -5.93 6.92 1.05
N GLU A 38 -5.65 7.82 1.99
CA GLU A 38 -6.09 9.22 1.94
C GLU A 38 -5.40 9.96 0.79
N ILE A 39 -4.11 9.70 0.56
CA ILE A 39 -3.35 10.21 -0.60
C ILE A 39 -4.07 9.84 -1.91
N CYS A 40 -4.54 8.60 -2.02
CA CYS A 40 -5.27 8.14 -3.21
C CYS A 40 -6.63 8.82 -3.37
N GLN A 41 -7.33 9.13 -2.26
CA GLN A 41 -8.59 9.85 -2.29
C GLN A 41 -8.40 11.31 -2.73
N VAL A 42 -7.45 12.03 -2.13
CA VAL A 42 -7.21 13.44 -2.47
C VAL A 42 -6.61 13.62 -3.87
N ALA A 43 -5.90 12.63 -4.39
CA ALA A 43 -5.40 12.60 -5.77
C ALA A 43 -6.51 12.68 -6.84
N CYS A 44 -7.75 12.32 -6.48
CA CYS A 44 -8.89 12.40 -7.39
C CYS A 44 -9.53 13.80 -7.44
N LEU A 45 -9.24 14.67 -6.47
CA LEU A 45 -9.91 15.96 -6.32
C LEU A 45 -9.39 17.02 -7.30
N ASN A 46 -8.10 16.97 -7.64
CA ASN A 46 -7.47 18.00 -8.48
C ASN A 46 -6.23 17.46 -9.22
N ARG A 47 -5.89 18.08 -10.35
CA ARG A 47 -4.66 17.81 -11.12
C ARG A 47 -3.39 18.05 -10.30
N ALA A 48 -3.33 19.11 -9.48
CA ALA A 48 -2.15 19.38 -8.64
C ALA A 48 -1.92 18.25 -7.62
N PHE A 49 -2.98 17.80 -6.95
CA PHE A 49 -2.96 16.64 -6.05
C PHE A 49 -2.64 15.34 -6.76
N ARG A 50 -3.18 15.13 -7.96
CA ARG A 50 -2.87 13.95 -8.78
C ARG A 50 -1.39 13.87 -9.15
N GLY A 51 -0.79 14.99 -9.54
CA GLY A 51 0.63 15.11 -9.84
C GLY A 51 1.47 14.76 -8.61
N ALA A 52 1.26 15.51 -7.53
CA ALA A 52 1.99 15.33 -6.28
C ALA A 52 1.85 13.90 -5.71
N ALA A 53 0.65 13.30 -5.77
CA ALA A 53 0.39 11.95 -5.27
C ALA A 53 1.03 10.84 -6.13
N SER A 54 1.53 11.18 -7.32
CA SER A 54 2.26 10.25 -8.18
C SER A 54 3.78 10.38 -8.02
N ALA A 55 4.25 11.41 -7.30
CA ALA A 55 5.66 11.66 -7.08
C ALA A 55 6.28 10.64 -6.10
N ASP A 56 7.47 10.13 -6.44
CA ASP A 56 8.18 9.15 -5.62
C ASP A 56 8.59 9.68 -4.24
N CYS A 57 8.74 10.99 -4.08
CA CYS A 57 9.08 11.60 -2.79
C CYS A 57 8.01 11.34 -1.72
N VAL A 58 6.72 11.36 -2.09
CA VAL A 58 5.61 11.09 -1.19
C VAL A 58 5.63 9.64 -0.71
N TRP A 59 5.87 8.69 -1.63
CA TRP A 59 5.89 7.26 -1.34
C TRP A 59 7.20 6.79 -0.69
N ALA A 60 8.29 7.54 -0.84
CA ALA A 60 9.58 7.24 -0.20
C ALA A 60 9.49 7.18 1.33
N GLY A 61 8.71 8.09 1.94
CA GLY A 61 8.52 8.12 3.40
C GLY A 61 7.51 7.09 3.91
N LYS A 62 6.70 6.49 3.03
CA LYS A 62 5.68 5.49 3.38
C LYS A 62 6.17 4.05 3.22
N LEU A 63 7.30 3.86 2.54
CA LEU A 63 7.91 2.55 2.33
C LEU A 63 8.88 2.20 3.45
N PRO A 64 8.88 0.95 3.94
CA PRO A 64 9.92 0.44 4.83
C PRO A 64 11.31 0.54 4.20
N ALA A 65 12.37 0.75 4.99
CA ALA A 65 13.74 0.85 4.47
C ALA A 65 14.20 -0.40 3.68
N ASN A 66 13.66 -1.57 4.03
CA ASN A 66 13.93 -2.86 3.37
C ASN A 66 13.03 -3.14 2.15
N TYR A 67 12.27 -2.16 1.65
CA TYR A 67 11.31 -2.35 0.54
C TYR A 67 11.92 -3.00 -0.71
N ARG A 68 13.22 -2.77 -0.99
CA ARG A 68 13.90 -3.37 -2.16
C ARG A 68 13.97 -4.89 -2.07
N TYR A 69 14.26 -5.41 -0.89
CA TYR A 69 14.30 -6.86 -0.64
C TYR A 69 12.88 -7.44 -0.72
N LEU A 70 11.91 -6.77 -0.11
CA LEU A 70 10.51 -7.18 -0.15
C LEU A 70 9.96 -7.19 -1.59
N ALA A 71 10.32 -6.18 -2.39
CA ALA A 71 9.92 -6.09 -3.79
C ALA A 71 10.55 -7.20 -4.64
N ALA A 72 11.82 -7.53 -4.40
CA ALA A 72 12.47 -8.66 -5.08
C ALA A 72 11.81 -10.00 -4.70
N LEU A 73 11.47 -10.19 -3.42
CA LEU A 73 10.76 -11.37 -2.96
C LEU A 73 9.36 -11.49 -3.58
N ALA A 74 8.64 -10.36 -3.68
CA ALA A 74 7.33 -10.33 -4.34
C ALA A 74 7.41 -10.60 -5.84
N ALA A 75 8.44 -10.10 -6.52
CA ALA A 75 8.65 -10.40 -7.94
C ALA A 75 8.95 -11.89 -8.17
N ALA A 76 9.73 -12.52 -7.30
CA ALA A 76 9.99 -13.96 -7.37
C ALA A 76 8.72 -14.79 -7.13
N ALA A 77 7.87 -14.37 -6.20
CA ALA A 77 6.60 -15.07 -5.92
C ALA A 77 5.58 -14.95 -7.08
N ASP A 78 5.65 -13.87 -7.87
CA ASP A 78 4.80 -13.69 -9.05
C ASP A 78 5.22 -14.58 -10.24
N ASP A 79 6.49 -15.00 -10.31
CA ASP A 79 7.04 -15.81 -11.41
C ASP A 79 6.67 -17.30 -11.29
N GLU A 80 6.51 -17.80 -10.06
CA GLU A 80 6.13 -19.19 -9.73
C GLU A 80 4.64 -19.51 -10.00
N GLY A 81 3.86 -18.53 -10.47
CA GLY A 81 2.40 -18.59 -10.56
C GLY A 81 1.78 -18.87 -11.93
N ASP A 82 2.56 -19.00 -13.02
CA ASP A 82 1.99 -19.15 -14.37
C ASP A 82 2.15 -20.57 -14.93
N GLY A 83 1.08 -21.35 -14.73
CA GLY A 83 0.90 -22.69 -15.27
C GLY A 83 -0.57 -23.09 -15.36
N ASP A 84 -1.49 -22.17 -15.67
CA ASP A 84 -2.75 -22.51 -16.34
C ASP A 84 -3.43 -21.25 -16.92
N GLY A 85 -3.93 -21.37 -18.14
CA GLY A 85 -4.32 -20.24 -18.98
C GLY A 85 -5.63 -19.56 -18.58
N ASP A 86 -5.62 -18.22 -18.55
CA ASP A 86 -6.61 -17.39 -19.25
C ASP A 86 -6.01 -16.00 -19.47
N GLY A 87 -6.00 -15.57 -20.73
CA GLY A 87 -5.30 -14.37 -21.17
C GLY A 87 -6.01 -13.11 -20.68
N ASN A 88 -5.34 -12.34 -19.82
CA ASN A 88 -5.39 -10.87 -19.70
C ASN A 88 -5.22 -10.41 -18.24
N VAL A 89 -4.09 -10.73 -17.63
CA VAL A 89 -3.55 -9.91 -16.54
C VAL A 89 -2.22 -9.35 -17.04
N LYS A 90 -2.30 -8.21 -17.73
CA LYS A 90 -1.11 -7.42 -18.05
C LYS A 90 -0.28 -7.27 -16.78
N PRO A 91 1.03 -7.58 -16.78
CA PRO A 91 1.89 -7.12 -15.71
C PRO A 91 1.80 -5.60 -15.75
N CYS A 92 1.07 -5.03 -14.80
CA CYS A 92 0.78 -3.60 -14.74
C CYS A 92 2.09 -2.85 -14.50
N SER A 93 2.74 -2.46 -15.59
CA SER A 93 3.89 -1.55 -15.66
C SER A 93 5.15 -2.08 -14.95
N PRO A 94 6.36 -1.67 -15.36
CA PRO A 94 7.53 -1.89 -14.51
C PRO A 94 7.25 -1.29 -13.14
N ILE A 95 7.57 -2.04 -12.09
CA ILE A 95 7.57 -1.69 -10.66
C ILE A 95 8.58 -0.52 -10.37
N SER A 96 8.83 0.36 -11.34
CA SER A 96 9.83 1.43 -11.28
C SER A 96 9.44 2.57 -10.33
N THR A 97 8.15 2.82 -10.17
CA THR A 97 7.65 3.87 -9.27
C THR A 97 7.45 3.32 -7.86
N LYS A 98 7.87 4.07 -6.84
CA LYS A 98 7.70 3.70 -5.41
C LYS A 98 6.24 3.46 -5.04
N LYS A 99 5.33 4.20 -5.66
CA LYS A 99 3.88 3.98 -5.56
C LYS A 99 3.47 2.57 -6.02
N GLY A 100 4.03 2.11 -7.14
CA GLY A 100 3.77 0.78 -7.68
C GLY A 100 4.31 -0.32 -6.77
N ILE A 101 5.51 -0.12 -6.22
CA ILE A 101 6.09 -1.02 -5.20
C ILE A 101 5.16 -1.10 -3.98
N TYR A 102 4.75 0.04 -3.43
CA TYR A 102 3.83 0.06 -2.28
C TYR A 102 2.54 -0.70 -2.58
N ALA A 103 1.91 -0.42 -3.74
CA ALA A 103 0.68 -1.10 -4.14
C ALA A 103 0.85 -2.62 -4.30
N ARG A 104 2.01 -3.08 -4.79
CA ARG A 104 2.35 -4.51 -4.88
C ARG A 104 2.56 -5.13 -3.50
N LEU A 105 3.31 -4.47 -2.62
CA LEU A 105 3.60 -4.94 -1.27
C LEU A 105 2.37 -4.93 -0.35
N CYS A 106 1.34 -4.16 -0.66
CA CYS A 106 0.05 -4.25 0.03
C CYS A 106 -0.74 -5.53 -0.27
N ARG A 107 -0.31 -6.35 -1.24
CA ARG A 107 -0.89 -7.67 -1.50
C ARG A 107 -0.13 -8.74 -0.71
N PRO A 108 -0.83 -9.70 -0.08
CA PRO A 108 -0.19 -10.86 0.52
C PRO A 108 0.76 -11.54 -0.46
N THR A 109 2.02 -11.66 -0.06
CA THR A 109 3.08 -12.25 -0.87
C THR A 109 3.56 -13.51 -0.14
N PRO A 110 3.27 -14.70 -0.68
CA PRO A 110 3.75 -15.95 -0.10
C PRO A 110 5.26 -16.07 -0.27
N PHE A 111 5.91 -16.69 0.70
CA PHE A 111 7.31 -17.08 0.65
C PHE A 111 7.49 -18.37 1.48
N ASP A 112 8.69 -18.97 1.44
CA ASP A 112 8.97 -20.19 2.21
C ASP A 112 8.01 -21.35 1.86
N GLY A 113 7.87 -21.60 0.55
CA GLY A 113 6.98 -22.64 0.02
C GLY A 113 5.49 -22.41 0.27
N GLY A 114 5.08 -21.15 0.48
CA GLY A 114 3.69 -20.76 0.72
C GLY A 114 3.21 -21.00 2.16
N THR A 115 4.11 -21.36 3.07
CA THR A 115 3.78 -21.52 4.50
C THR A 115 3.81 -20.21 5.26
N LYS A 116 4.43 -19.18 4.69
CA LYS A 116 4.51 -17.83 5.24
C LYS A 116 4.09 -16.84 4.18
N GLU A 117 3.52 -15.73 4.60
CA GLU A 117 3.16 -14.63 3.70
C GLU A 117 3.38 -13.30 4.40
N PHE A 118 3.69 -12.25 3.66
CA PHE A 118 3.83 -10.90 4.19
C PHE A 118 3.11 -9.88 3.31
N TRP A 119 2.74 -8.75 3.90
CA TRP A 119 2.17 -7.60 3.19
C TRP A 119 2.39 -6.31 3.98
N ILE A 120 2.20 -5.16 3.35
CA ILE A 120 2.21 -3.86 4.02
C ILE A 120 0.78 -3.45 4.37
N GLU A 121 0.57 -3.04 5.63
CA GLU A 121 -0.67 -2.44 6.09
C GLU A 121 -0.93 -1.12 5.36
N LYS A 122 -2.08 -1.03 4.69
CA LYS A 122 -2.42 0.12 3.83
C LYS A 122 -2.42 1.46 4.57
N ASN A 123 -2.82 1.47 5.83
CA ASN A 123 -2.99 2.70 6.61
C ASN A 123 -1.65 3.18 7.18
N LYS A 124 -0.96 2.32 7.94
CA LYS A 124 0.25 2.71 8.69
C LYS A 124 1.56 2.45 7.96
N GLY A 125 1.53 1.77 6.81
CA GLY A 125 2.76 1.35 6.11
C GLY A 125 3.58 0.31 6.87
N GLY A 126 3.02 -0.30 7.93
CA GLY A 126 3.68 -1.32 8.73
C GLY A 126 3.80 -2.64 7.95
N LEU A 127 4.87 -3.38 8.18
CA LEU A 127 5.02 -4.74 7.65
C LEU A 127 4.20 -5.73 8.49
N CYS A 128 3.28 -6.43 7.85
CA CYS A 128 2.51 -7.52 8.40
C CYS A 128 3.01 -8.86 7.86
N MET A 129 2.91 -9.91 8.66
CA MET A 129 3.30 -11.27 8.28
C MET A 129 2.34 -12.28 8.91
N SER A 130 2.05 -13.34 8.16
CA SER A 130 1.30 -14.51 8.62
C SER A 130 2.20 -15.74 8.45
N ILE A 131 2.16 -16.63 9.44
CA ILE A 131 2.93 -17.87 9.50
C ILE A 131 1.95 -19.02 9.73
N SER A 132 1.95 -20.01 8.84
CA SER A 132 1.19 -21.24 9.01
C SER A 132 1.72 -22.06 10.19
N SER A 133 0.84 -22.76 10.90
CA SER A 133 1.22 -23.73 11.93
C SER A 133 2.18 -24.82 11.41
N LYS A 134 2.12 -25.15 10.12
CA LYS A 134 3.05 -26.09 9.46
C LYS A 134 4.50 -25.60 9.43
N ALA A 135 4.72 -24.29 9.48
CA ALA A 135 6.05 -23.69 9.51
C ALA A 135 6.53 -23.36 10.93
N MET A 136 5.72 -23.62 11.95
CA MET A 136 6.09 -23.41 13.34
C MET A 136 6.55 -24.72 13.98
N ALA A 137 7.72 -24.70 14.63
CA ALA A 137 8.18 -25.79 15.48
C ALA A 137 7.55 -25.62 16.88
N ILE A 138 6.31 -26.09 17.04
CA ILE A 138 5.61 -26.07 18.34
C ILE A 138 5.96 -27.36 19.09
N THR A 139 6.62 -27.25 20.23
CA THR A 139 6.93 -28.39 21.09
C THR A 139 5.64 -29.12 21.51
N GLY A 140 5.56 -30.42 21.22
CA GLY A 140 4.39 -31.23 21.56
C GLY A 140 3.22 -31.13 20.58
N ILE A 141 3.37 -30.48 19.41
CA ILE A 141 2.33 -30.48 18.36
C ILE A 141 2.05 -31.88 17.80
N ASP A 142 3.06 -32.75 17.81
CA ASP A 142 2.92 -34.17 17.43
C ASP A 142 2.21 -34.99 18.51
N ASP A 143 2.11 -34.47 19.74
CA ASP A 143 1.38 -35.12 20.83
C ASP A 143 -0.11 -34.78 20.73
N ARG A 144 -0.86 -35.73 20.16
CA ARG A 144 -2.32 -35.70 20.02
C ARG A 144 -3.08 -35.54 21.33
N ARG A 145 -2.44 -35.68 22.49
CA ARG A 145 -3.06 -35.41 23.80
C ARG A 145 -3.28 -33.93 24.04
N TYR A 146 -2.50 -33.07 23.39
CA TYR A 146 -2.54 -31.62 23.59
C TYR A 146 -3.07 -30.86 22.37
N TRP A 147 -2.97 -31.44 21.17
CA TRP A 147 -3.41 -30.80 19.92
C TRP A 147 -4.19 -31.76 19.00
N SER A 148 -5.27 -31.27 18.38
CA SER A 148 -5.97 -31.96 17.30
C SER A 148 -6.20 -31.00 16.13
N HIS A 149 -5.91 -31.45 14.92
CA HIS A 149 -6.24 -30.70 13.70
C HIS A 149 -7.73 -30.87 13.42
N LEU A 150 -8.49 -29.77 13.54
CA LEU A 150 -9.88 -29.75 13.11
C LEU A 150 -9.92 -29.57 11.60
N VAL A 151 -10.33 -30.61 10.88
CA VAL A 151 -10.66 -30.54 9.46
C VAL A 151 -12.13 -30.18 9.36
N THR A 152 -12.45 -28.92 9.12
CA THR A 152 -13.84 -28.47 8.93
C THR A 152 -14.17 -28.52 7.44
N GLU A 153 -15.31 -29.08 7.04
CA GLU A 153 -15.73 -29.17 5.62
C GLU A 153 -15.92 -27.81 4.93
N GLU A 154 -16.04 -26.73 5.70
CA GLU A 154 -16.03 -25.35 5.19
C GLU A 154 -14.64 -24.91 4.65
N SER A 155 -13.59 -25.72 4.89
CA SER A 155 -12.22 -25.49 4.42
C SER A 155 -11.89 -26.17 3.10
N SER A 156 -12.85 -26.23 2.17
CA SER A 156 -12.59 -26.63 0.77
C SER A 156 -11.75 -25.60 -0.02
N GLN A 157 -11.14 -24.64 0.68
CA GLN A 157 -10.04 -23.81 0.21
C GLN A 157 -8.82 -24.14 1.06
N PRO A 158 -7.61 -24.33 0.49
CA PRO A 158 -6.41 -24.75 1.22
C PRO A 158 -5.90 -23.76 2.29
N TYR A 159 -6.64 -22.68 2.56
CA TYR A 159 -6.37 -21.74 3.63
C TYR A 159 -6.96 -22.28 4.93
N THR A 160 -6.11 -22.97 5.71
CA THR A 160 -6.33 -23.15 7.14
C THR A 160 -6.30 -21.78 7.80
N GLY A 161 -7.46 -21.13 7.85
CA GLY A 161 -7.63 -19.81 8.44
C GLY A 161 -7.47 -19.87 9.95
N PHE A 162 -6.27 -19.57 10.43
CA PHE A 162 -6.09 -19.09 11.80
C PHE A 162 -6.08 -17.56 11.76
N ARG A 163 -7.15 -16.96 12.28
CA ARG A 163 -7.19 -15.53 12.55
C ARG A 163 -6.29 -15.25 13.76
N VAL A 164 -5.03 -14.89 13.53
CA VAL A 164 -4.18 -14.33 14.59
C VAL A 164 -4.76 -12.96 14.94
N ILE A 165 -5.45 -12.89 16.08
CA ILE A 165 -5.74 -11.62 16.76
C ILE A 165 -4.40 -11.13 17.28
N SER A 166 -3.91 -10.02 16.72
CA SER A 166 -2.86 -9.14 17.24
C SER A 166 -1.98 -9.75 18.35
N PHE A 167 -0.72 -10.08 18.05
CA PHE A 167 0.32 -10.16 19.07
C PHE A 167 0.56 -8.74 19.63
N ARG A 168 -0.32 -8.29 20.52
CA ARG A 168 0.02 -7.33 21.56
C ARG A 168 0.06 -8.12 22.86
N ASP A 169 1.19 -7.98 23.53
CA ASP A 169 1.49 -8.47 24.88
C ASP A 169 1.84 -9.97 24.99
N CYS A 170 3.06 -10.30 24.57
CA CYS A 170 3.89 -11.17 25.40
C CYS A 170 4.92 -10.29 26.09
N ASP A 171 4.60 -9.88 27.32
CA ASP A 171 5.55 -9.29 28.26
C ASP A 171 6.78 -10.21 28.40
N LEU A 172 7.94 -9.59 28.33
CA LEU A 172 9.23 -10.12 28.78
C LEU A 172 9.57 -9.46 30.12
#